data_AF-A0A1H0R1B0-F1
#
_entry.id   AF-A0A1H0R1B0-F1
#
_cell.length_a   1.000
_cell.length_b   1.000
_cell.length_c   1.000
_cell.angle_alpha   90.00
_cell.angle_beta   90.00
_cell.angle_gamma   90.00
#
_symmetry.space_group_name_H-M   'P 1'
#
loop_
_entity.id
_entity.type
_entity.pdbx_description
1 polymer ?
#
loop_
_entity_poly.entity_id
_entity_poly.type
_entity_poly.pdbx_seq_one_letter_code
_entity_poly.pdbx_strand_id
1 'polypeptide(L)'
;MTRPRLRNDRYTGFVVVDPAGNWIRITKAAQEPEARTKLARALENAARQADARGDERQALKILEGALKQADGSEPELLEAQAYRDELVERITSSEPRPGA
;
A
#
# COMPACT_ATOMS: atom_id res chain seq x y z
N MET A 1 25.78 -21.53 -23.30
CA MET A 1 24.56 -20.80 -23.72
C MET A 1 23.78 -20.43 -22.46
N THR A 2 23.80 -19.15 -22.06
CA THR A 2 23.21 -18.69 -20.79
C THR A 2 21.69 -18.71 -20.88
N ARG A 3 21.04 -19.50 -20.02
CA ARG A 3 19.57 -19.50 -19.88
C ARG A 3 19.12 -18.10 -19.40
N PRO A 4 18.16 -17.44 -20.07
CA PRO A 4 17.62 -16.17 -19.60
C PRO A 4 17.00 -16.34 -18.21
N ARG A 5 17.42 -15.51 -17.25
CA ARG A 5 16.83 -15.48 -15.91
C ARG A 5 15.47 -14.78 -15.99
N LEU A 6 14.43 -15.40 -15.46
CA LEU A 6 13.13 -14.75 -15.29
C LEU A 6 13.31 -13.52 -14.39
N ARG A 7 13.15 -12.32 -14.97
CA ARG A 7 13.25 -11.06 -14.24
C ARG A 7 11.84 -10.59 -13.92
N ASN A 8 11.55 -10.56 -12.62
CA ASN A 8 10.41 -9.94 -11.94
C ASN A 8 9.48 -9.10 -12.85
N ASP A 9 8.25 -9.55 -12.94
CA ASP A 9 7.05 -9.08 -13.66
C ASP A 9 6.59 -7.63 -13.32
N ARG A 10 7.44 -6.86 -12.64
CA ARG A 10 7.22 -5.44 -12.27
C ARG A 10 7.59 -4.43 -13.36
N TYR A 11 8.01 -4.86 -14.55
CA TYR A 11 8.38 -3.93 -15.62
C TYR A 11 7.31 -3.90 -16.71
N THR A 12 6.51 -2.84 -16.72
CA THR A 12 5.50 -2.55 -17.76
C THR A 12 6.14 -1.98 -19.03
N GLY A 13 7.15 -2.66 -19.61
CA GLY A 13 7.80 -2.14 -20.81
C GLY A 13 8.82 -3.05 -21.47
N PHE A 14 9.25 -2.63 -22.66
CA PHE A 14 10.23 -3.33 -23.51
C PHE A 14 11.13 -2.31 -24.23
N VAL A 15 12.22 -2.79 -24.84
CA VAL A 15 13.20 -1.97 -25.56
C VAL A 15 13.32 -2.48 -26.99
N VAL A 16 13.39 -1.55 -27.96
CA VAL A 16 13.55 -1.83 -29.39
C VAL A 16 14.77 -1.09 -29.90
N VAL A 17 15.54 -1.72 -30.79
CA VAL A 17 16.60 -1.03 -31.55
C VAL A 17 16.07 -0.77 -32.95
N ASP A 18 16.09 0.49 -33.39
CA ASP A 18 15.67 0.84 -34.75
C ASP A 18 16.78 0.55 -35.79
N PRO A 19 16.48 0.59 -37.10
CA PRO A 19 17.48 0.34 -38.15
C PRO A 19 18.64 1.34 -38.21
N ALA A 20 18.50 2.53 -37.61
CA ALA A 20 19.58 3.52 -37.49
C ALA A 20 20.45 3.26 -36.24
N GLY A 21 20.11 2.26 -35.42
CA GLY A 21 20.83 1.88 -34.21
C GLY A 21 20.38 2.61 -32.95
N ASN A 22 19.26 3.33 -32.97
CA ASN A 22 18.75 4.01 -31.78
C ASN A 22 18.07 3.02 -30.83
N TRP A 23 18.26 3.22 -29.53
CA TRP A 23 17.61 2.44 -28.49
C TRP A 23 16.33 3.15 -28.03
N ILE A 24 15.18 2.57 -28.36
CA ILE A 24 13.87 3.09 -28.01
C ILE A 24 13.32 2.28 -26.83
N ARG A 25 13.08 2.95 -25.70
CA ARG A 25 12.46 2.33 -24.52
C ARG A 25 10.97 2.67 -24.50
N ILE A 26 10.13 1.64 -24.48
CA ILE A 26 8.68 1.75 -24.44
C ILE A 26 8.20 1.25 -23.07
N THR A 27 7.59 2.14 -22.29
CA THR A 27 7.03 1.81 -20.98
C THR A 27 5.60 2.32 -20.91
N LYS A 28 4.70 1.58 -20.26
CA LYS A 28 3.38 2.11 -19.89
C LYS A 28 3.61 3.35 -19.04
N ALA A 29 2.95 4.46 -19.38
CA ALA A 29 2.90 5.63 -18.50
C ALA A 29 2.41 5.14 -17.14
N ALA A 30 3.26 5.26 -16.12
CA ALA A 30 2.79 5.14 -14.76
C ALA A 30 1.78 6.27 -14.60
N GLN A 31 0.55 5.93 -14.23
CA GLN A 31 -0.34 6.94 -13.66
C GLN A 31 0.42 7.38 -12.42
N GLU A 32 0.95 8.61 -12.44
CA GLU A 32 1.54 9.19 -11.23
C GLU A 32 0.48 8.98 -10.17
N PRO A 33 0.76 8.20 -9.09
CA PRO A 33 -0.19 8.17 -8.01
C PRO A 33 -0.37 9.63 -7.63
N GLU A 34 -1.62 10.11 -7.64
CA GLU A 34 -1.97 11.43 -7.10
C GLU A 34 -1.13 11.66 -5.85
N ALA A 35 -0.66 12.88 -5.61
CA ALA A 35 0.18 13.20 -4.46
C ALA A 35 -0.54 12.80 -3.16
N ARG A 36 -0.44 11.52 -2.79
CA ARG A 36 -1.18 10.91 -1.69
C ARG A 36 -0.55 11.46 -0.44
N THR A 37 -1.38 12.07 0.39
CA THR A 37 -0.98 12.48 1.73
C THR A 37 -0.32 11.30 2.43
N LYS A 38 0.58 11.57 3.39
CA LYS A 38 1.21 10.50 4.17
C LYS A 38 0.13 9.63 4.85
N LEU A 39 -0.99 10.25 5.24
CA LEU A 39 -2.15 9.58 5.80
C LEU A 39 -2.84 8.65 4.80
N ALA A 40 -3.13 9.10 3.58
CA ALA A 40 -3.71 8.25 2.53
C ALA A 40 -2.86 7.00 2.25
N ARG A 41 -1.52 7.16 2.22
CA ARG A 41 -0.60 6.02 2.06
C ARG A 41 -0.63 5.07 3.26
N ALA A 42 -0.72 5.61 4.48
CA ALA A 42 -0.79 4.81 5.69
C ALA A 42 -2.10 4.01 5.76
N LEU A 43 -3.22 4.62 5.37
CA LEU A 43 -4.53 3.97 5.28
C LEU A 43 -4.49 2.78 4.33
N GLU A 44 -3.97 2.96 3.12
CA GLU A 44 -3.84 1.87 2.14
C GLU A 44 -2.92 0.73 2.64
N ASN A 45 -1.82 1.08 3.30
CA ASN A 45 -0.91 0.09 3.87
C ASN A 45 -1.55 -0.67 5.05
N ALA A 46 -2.32 0.02 5.89
CA ALA A 46 -3.08 -0.59 6.97
C ALA A 46 -4.12 -1.57 6.40
N ALA A 47 -4.90 -1.15 5.41
CA ALA A 47 -5.87 -2.00 4.71
C ALA A 47 -5.22 -3.25 4.11
N ARG A 48 -4.09 -3.09 3.41
CA ARG A 48 -3.33 -4.23 2.87
C ARG A 48 -2.85 -5.19 3.97
N GLN A 49 -2.43 -4.67 5.11
CA GLN A 49 -1.88 -5.48 6.19
C GLN A 49 -3.00 -6.21 6.97
N ALA A 50 -4.15 -5.57 7.19
CA ALA A 50 -5.30 -6.20 7.82
C ALA A 50 -6.03 -7.18 6.90
N ASP A 51 -6.35 -6.79 5.67
CA ASP A 51 -7.26 -7.56 4.82
C ASP A 51 -6.56 -8.67 4.04
N ALA A 52 -5.34 -8.42 3.55
CA ALA A 52 -4.61 -9.42 2.76
C ALA A 52 -3.72 -10.34 3.62
N ARG A 53 -3.26 -9.87 4.80
CA ARG A 53 -2.37 -10.63 5.67
C ARG A 53 -3.01 -11.03 7.00
N GLY A 54 -4.19 -10.50 7.34
CA GLY A 54 -4.85 -10.77 8.62
C GLY A 54 -4.13 -10.14 9.82
N ASP A 55 -3.18 -9.23 9.59
CA ASP A 55 -2.31 -8.68 10.63
C ASP A 55 -2.85 -7.33 11.11
N GLU A 56 -4.00 -7.41 11.79
CA GLU A 56 -4.80 -6.26 12.25
C GLU A 56 -4.04 -5.39 13.26
N ARG A 57 -3.23 -5.99 14.14
CA ARG A 57 -2.42 -5.27 15.14
C ARG A 57 -1.34 -4.43 14.47
N GLN A 58 -0.67 -4.96 13.45
CA GLN A 58 0.33 -4.19 12.71
C GLN A 58 -0.33 -3.11 11.84
N ALA A 59 -1.49 -3.38 11.25
CA ALA A 59 -2.28 -2.39 10.53
C ALA A 59 -2.66 -1.19 11.43
N LEU A 60 -3.19 -1.47 12.63
CA LEU A 60 -3.55 -0.46 13.61
C LEU A 60 -2.34 0.40 14.01
N LYS A 61 -1.20 -0.23 14.28
CA LYS A 61 0.05 0.47 14.65
C LYS A 61 0.51 1.44 13.55
N ILE A 62 0.46 1.02 12.29
CA ILE A 62 0.84 1.86 11.14
C ILE A 62 -0.10 3.07 11.04
N LEU A 63 -1.40 2.83 11.16
CA LEU A 63 -2.42 3.86 11.03
C LEU A 63 -2.37 4.88 12.16
N GLU A 64 -2.23 4.44 13.42
CA GLU A 64 -2.10 5.33 14.57
C GLU A 64 -0.81 6.17 14.51
N GLY A 65 0.27 5.61 13.99
CA GLY A 65 1.51 6.36 13.76
C GLY A 65 1.32 7.52 12.77
N ALA A 66 0.53 7.30 11.72
CA ALA A 66 0.22 8.33 10.74
C ALA A 66 -0.78 9.36 11.26
N LEU A 67 -1.82 8.94 11.98
CA LEU A 67 -2.79 9.84 12.61
C LEU A 67 -2.14 10.81 13.60
N LYS A 68 -1.11 10.37 14.35
CA LYS A 68 -0.34 11.25 15.25
C LYS A 68 0.48 12.32 14.53
N GLN A 69 0.78 12.12 13.26
CA GLN A 69 1.59 13.04 12.44
C GLN A 69 0.72 13.90 11.51
N ALA A 70 -0.57 13.60 11.41
CA ALA A 70 -1.51 14.37 10.62
C ALA A 70 -1.79 15.71 11.29
N ASP A 71 -1.95 16.76 10.49
CA ASP A 71 -2.12 18.13 10.98
C ASP A 71 -3.58 18.58 11.02
N GLY A 72 -4.51 17.74 10.54
CA GLY A 72 -5.94 18.04 10.56
C GLY A 72 -6.47 18.49 9.20
N SER A 73 -5.59 18.77 8.23
CA SER A 73 -5.96 19.30 6.92
C SER A 73 -6.23 18.21 5.87
N GLU A 74 -5.84 16.97 6.16
CA GLU A 74 -5.98 15.87 5.23
C GLU A 74 -7.44 15.40 5.09
N PRO A 75 -7.97 15.30 3.87
CA PRO A 75 -9.37 14.88 3.64
C PRO A 75 -9.62 13.44 4.11
N GLU A 76 -8.58 12.60 4.18
CA GLU A 76 -8.69 11.20 4.58
C GLU A 76 -8.79 11.00 6.11
N LEU A 77 -8.75 12.06 6.91
CA LEU A 77 -8.77 11.95 8.38
C LEU A 77 -10.00 11.23 8.93
N LEU A 78 -11.18 11.59 8.41
CA LEU A 78 -12.42 10.97 8.87
C LEU A 78 -12.45 9.47 8.53
N GLU A 79 -12.02 9.12 7.32
CA GLU A 79 -11.93 7.73 6.86
C GLU A 79 -10.89 6.94 7.65
N ALA A 80 -9.71 7.52 7.87
CA ALA A 80 -8.64 6.92 8.66
C ALA A 80 -9.04 6.69 10.13
N GLN A 81 -9.81 7.61 10.71
CA GLN A 81 -10.31 7.47 12.08
C GLN A 81 -11.37 6.36 12.17
N ALA A 82 -12.31 6.32 11.22
CA ALA A 82 -13.32 5.26 11.15
C ALA A 82 -12.68 3.88 10.98
N TYR A 83 -11.69 3.76 10.09
CA TYR A 83 -10.99 2.50 9.87
C TYR A 83 -10.15 2.07 11.08
N ARG A 84 -9.58 3.04 11.81
CA ARG A 84 -8.88 2.76 13.07
C ARG A 84 -9.83 2.18 14.12
N ASP A 85 -11.04 2.71 14.25
CA ASP A 85 -12.02 2.22 15.21
C ASP A 85 -12.55 0.82 14.82
N GLU A 86 -12.76 0.55 13.53
CA GLU A 86 -13.06 -0.79 13.01
C GLU A 86 -11.96 -1.80 13.37
N LEU A 87 -10.68 -1.45 13.17
CA LEU A 87 -9.56 -2.34 13.51
C LEU A 87 -9.51 -2.65 15.02
N VAL A 88 -9.81 -1.67 15.87
CA VAL A 88 -9.89 -1.88 17.33
C VAL A 88 -11.02 -2.85 17.67
N GLU A 89 -12.19 -2.69 17.04
CA GLU A 89 -13.33 -3.59 17.23
C GLU A 89 -13.00 -5.03 16.80
N ARG A 90 -12.37 -5.19 15.63
CA ARG A 90 -11.94 -6.50 15.10
C ARG A 90 -10.97 -7.20 16.04
N ILE A 91 -9.95 -6.48 16.53
CA ILE A 91 -8.98 -7.03 17.49
C ILE A 91 -9.67 -7.44 18.80
N THR A 92 -10.58 -6.59 19.30
CA THR A 92 -11.31 -6.85 20.56
C THR A 92 -12.27 -8.03 20.41
N SER A 93 -12.90 -8.19 19.24
CA SER A 93 -13.81 -9.29 18.93
C SER A 93 -13.06 -10.62 18.70
N SER A 94 -11.85 -10.55 18.16
CA SER A 94 -10.97 -11.69 17.87
C SER A 94 -10.26 -12.24 19.11
N GLU A 95 -10.07 -11.43 20.15
CA GLU A 95 -9.54 -11.93 21.43
C GLU A 95 -10.53 -12.87 22.13
N PRO A 96 -10.10 -14.06 22.59
CA PRO A 96 -10.96 -14.94 23.36
C PRO A 96 -11.37 -14.22 24.64
N ARG A 97 -12.68 -14.13 24.90
CA ARG A 97 -13.20 -13.56 26.14
C ARG A 97 -12.51 -14.24 27.33
N PRO A 98 -11.85 -13.50 28.23
CA PRO A 98 -11.31 -14.10 29.44
C PRO A 98 -12.48 -14.53 30.33
N GLY A 99 -12.80 -15.82 30.33
CA GLY A 99 -13.76 -16.43 31.27
C GLY A 99 -14.86 -17.30 30.65
N ALA A 100 -14.50 -18.30 29.84
CA ALA A 100 -15.36 -19.45 29.54
C ALA A 100 -14.72 -20.74 30.04
#